data_AF-A0A812YXB4-F1
#
_entry.id   AF-A0A812YXB4-F1
#
_cell.length_a   1.000
_cell.length_b   1.000
_cell.length_c   1.000
_cell.angle_alpha   90.00
_cell.angle_beta   90.00
_cell.angle_gamma   90.00
#
_symmetry.space_group_name_H-M   'P 1'
#
loop_
_entity.id
_entity.type
_entity.pdbx_description
1 polymer ?
#
loop_
_entity_poly.entity_id
_entity_poly.type
_entity_poly.pdbx_seq_one_letter_code
_entity_poly.pdbx_strand_id
1 'polypeptide(L)'
;MADTEAELVQICLGTTVLKHCAMLGDFLVPDRDKSMLELTFLKLLGPAVTVEALTGREIKLLDSVPSRGDRCHFDRSYRFISLGSFADKPSMRYVMTSNDDKGTPSDEAMWRLNVRMPVIVYLNFRSEMHVRYVRKWLQTGDWTRSTQMESTVTSGIPNGPYSGPVFFKAVSDGLLDLRGSDCGEGTYFVFIDTEPDLS
;
A
#
# COMPACT_ATOMS: atom_id res chain seq x y z
N MET A 1 -12.19 23.48 4.53
CA MET A 1 -10.73 23.57 4.68
C MET A 1 -10.15 22.82 3.50
N ALA A 2 -9.30 23.48 2.71
CA ALA A 2 -8.74 22.88 1.51
C ALA A 2 -7.72 21.81 1.91
N ASP A 3 -7.91 20.59 1.39
CA ASP A 3 -6.91 19.52 1.43
C ASP A 3 -5.65 20.00 0.72
N THR A 4 -4.56 20.14 1.44
CA THR A 4 -3.23 20.18 0.85
C THR A 4 -2.77 18.75 0.67
N GLU A 5 -3.05 18.16 -0.50
CA GLU A 5 -2.35 16.96 -0.99
C GLU A 5 -0.84 17.20 -0.84
N ALA A 6 -0.12 16.22 -0.29
CA ALA A 6 1.33 16.30 -0.12
C ALA A 6 1.98 16.52 -1.50
N GLU A 7 2.59 17.68 -1.68
CA GLU A 7 3.27 18.05 -2.92
C GLU A 7 4.59 17.28 -3.02
N LEU A 8 4.65 16.31 -3.92
CA LEU A 8 5.84 15.49 -4.12
C LEU A 8 6.74 16.10 -5.21
N VAL A 9 8.02 16.24 -4.88
CA VAL A 9 9.07 16.71 -5.78
C VAL A 9 10.01 15.55 -6.08
N GLN A 10 10.15 15.18 -7.36
CA GLN A 10 11.14 14.20 -7.80
C GLN A 10 12.31 14.88 -8.49
N ILE A 11 13.52 14.38 -8.24
CA ILE A 11 14.76 14.86 -8.86
C ILE A 11 15.10 13.93 -10.02
N CYS A 12 15.37 14.52 -11.19
CA CYS A 12 15.80 13.78 -12.38
C CYS A 12 17.18 14.25 -12.83
N LEU A 13 17.96 13.34 -13.40
CA LEU A 13 19.16 13.67 -14.18
C LEU A 13 18.90 13.30 -15.65
N GLY A 14 18.71 14.32 -16.49
CA GLY A 14 18.25 14.11 -17.87
C GLY A 14 16.88 13.41 -17.90
N THR A 15 16.81 12.21 -18.46
CA THR A 15 15.59 11.38 -18.50
C THR A 15 15.51 10.34 -17.38
N THR A 16 16.47 10.32 -16.45
CA THR A 16 16.53 9.33 -15.38
C THR A 16 16.00 9.92 -14.08
N VAL A 17 14.93 9.34 -13.53
CA VAL A 17 14.44 9.68 -12.18
C VAL A 17 15.41 9.13 -11.15
N LEU A 18 15.90 9.97 -10.24
CA LEU A 18 16.78 9.53 -9.16
C LEU A 18 15.96 8.82 -8.08
N LYS A 19 16.46 7.66 -7.63
CA LYS A 19 15.86 6.90 -6.54
C LYS A 19 16.05 7.63 -5.20
N HIS A 20 15.19 7.32 -4.24
CA HIS A 20 15.36 7.75 -2.85
C HIS A 20 16.77 7.36 -2.33
N CYS A 21 17.45 8.27 -1.63
CA CYS A 21 18.84 8.15 -1.16
C CYS A 21 19.93 8.04 -2.25
N ALA A 22 19.62 8.27 -3.53
CA ALA A 22 20.65 8.37 -4.56
C ALA A 22 21.59 9.56 -4.29
N MET A 23 22.90 9.30 -4.18
CA MET A 23 23.89 10.36 -4.06
C MET A 23 24.08 11.02 -5.43
N LEU A 24 23.80 12.33 -5.53
CA LEU A 24 23.98 13.09 -6.77
C LEU A 24 25.39 12.92 -7.37
N GLY A 25 26.42 12.78 -6.53
CA GLY A 25 27.81 12.57 -6.95
C GLY A 25 28.07 11.24 -7.69
N ASP A 26 27.20 10.24 -7.56
CA ASP A 26 27.32 8.98 -8.29
C ASP A 26 26.90 9.13 -9.77
N PHE A 27 26.09 10.15 -10.05
CA PHE A 27 25.50 10.38 -11.38
C PHE A 27 26.05 11.63 -12.06
N LEU A 28 26.66 12.53 -11.29
CA LEU A 28 27.31 13.73 -11.79
C LEU A 28 28.83 13.49 -11.86
N VAL A 29 29.36 13.37 -13.07
CA VAL A 29 30.80 13.55 -13.27
C VAL A 29 31.07 15.05 -13.28
N PRO A 30 31.79 15.62 -12.29
CA PRO A 30 32.06 17.05 -12.28
C PRO A 30 32.95 17.38 -13.49
N ASP A 31 32.40 18.08 -14.48
CA ASP A 31 33.20 18.71 -15.51
C ASP A 31 33.92 19.89 -14.85
N ARG A 32 35.22 19.74 -14.57
CA ARG A 32 36.03 20.73 -13.82
C ARG A 32 36.06 22.10 -14.50
N ASP A 33 35.72 22.16 -15.78
CA ASP A 33 35.69 23.39 -16.59
C ASP A 33 34.28 23.99 -16.74
N LYS A 34 33.22 23.36 -16.22
CA LYS A 34 31.85 23.88 -16.25
C LYS A 34 31.27 24.00 -14.84
N SER A 35 31.23 25.21 -14.34
CA SER A 35 30.80 25.57 -12.98
C SER A 35 29.29 25.53 -12.71
N MET A 36 28.48 24.94 -13.59
CA MET A 36 27.02 25.01 -13.48
C MET A 36 26.39 23.62 -13.39
N LEU A 37 25.77 23.35 -12.24
CA LEU A 37 24.87 22.22 -12.05
C LEU A 37 23.46 22.68 -12.42
N GLU A 38 22.86 22.04 -13.42
CA GLU A 38 21.46 22.23 -13.77
C GLU A 38 20.61 21.15 -13.11
N LEU A 39 19.61 21.56 -12.33
CA LEU A 39 18.64 20.67 -11.69
C LEU A 39 17.26 20.95 -12.28
N THR A 40 16.62 19.91 -12.83
CA THR A 40 15.23 19.98 -13.27
C THR A 40 14.34 19.33 -12.23
N PHE A 41 13.40 20.09 -11.70
CA PHE A 41 12.34 19.60 -10.82
C PHE A 41 11.09 19.33 -11.65
N LEU A 42 10.59 18.10 -11.61
CA LEU A 42 9.35 17.72 -12.27
C LEU A 42 8.26 17.53 -11.21
N LYS A 43 7.15 18.27 -11.35
CA LYS A 43 5.92 18.02 -10.58
C LYS A 43 5.14 16.92 -11.31
N LEU A 44 5.16 15.70 -10.76
CA LEU A 44 4.24 14.67 -11.21
C LEU A 44 2.84 15.02 -10.72
N LEU A 45 1.90 15.12 -11.64
CA LEU A 45 0.50 15.40 -11.31
C LEU A 45 -0.20 14.10 -10.88
N GLY A 46 -0.93 14.19 -9.76
CA GLY A 46 -1.73 13.10 -9.22
C GLY A 46 -1.04 12.31 -8.09
N PRO A 47 -1.76 11.36 -7.50
CA PRO A 47 -1.32 10.69 -6.28
C PRO A 47 -0.17 9.71 -6.53
N ALA A 48 0.62 9.47 -5.48
CA ALA A 48 1.69 8.46 -5.44
C ALA A 48 1.21 7.07 -5.89
N VAL A 49 -0.02 6.74 -5.52
CA VAL A 49 -0.68 5.47 -5.84
C VAL A 49 -2.12 5.74 -6.26
N THR A 50 -2.58 5.07 -7.32
CA THR A 50 -4.02 4.94 -7.62
C THR A 50 -4.47 3.50 -7.46
N VAL A 51 -5.74 3.30 -7.14
CA VAL A 51 -6.34 1.99 -6.89
C VAL A 51 -7.45 1.69 -7.89
N GLU A 52 -7.58 0.43 -8.27
CA GLU A 52 -8.63 -0.09 -9.15
C GLU A 52 -9.14 -1.43 -8.62
N ALA A 53 -10.45 -1.64 -8.67
CA ALA A 53 -11.07 -2.92 -8.37
C ALA A 53 -11.41 -3.63 -9.68
N LEU A 54 -10.86 -4.82 -9.88
CA LEU A 54 -11.05 -5.59 -11.12
C LEU A 54 -12.36 -6.38 -11.12
N THR A 55 -13.04 -6.43 -9.97
CA THR A 55 -14.34 -7.07 -9.77
C THR A 55 -15.53 -6.15 -10.10
N GLY A 56 -15.27 -4.86 -10.37
CA GLY A 56 -16.30 -3.84 -10.56
C GLY A 56 -16.93 -3.31 -9.27
N ARG A 57 -16.43 -3.71 -8.10
CA ARG A 57 -16.89 -3.19 -6.79
C ARG A 57 -16.21 -1.87 -6.42
N GLU A 58 -16.73 -1.23 -5.38
CA GLU A 58 -16.16 0.03 -4.88
C GLU A 58 -14.82 -0.20 -4.17
N ILE A 59 -13.86 0.67 -4.49
CA ILE A 59 -12.53 0.76 -3.88
C ILE A 59 -12.11 2.23 -3.79
N LYS A 60 -11.40 2.59 -2.71
CA LYS A 60 -10.87 3.94 -2.55
C LYS A 60 -9.56 3.92 -1.77
N LEU A 61 -8.58 4.70 -2.22
CA LEU A 61 -7.43 5.06 -1.40
C LEU A 61 -7.82 6.26 -0.53
N LEU A 62 -7.75 6.09 0.79
CA LEU A 62 -8.05 7.16 1.73
C LEU A 62 -6.81 8.01 2.00
N ASP A 63 -7.00 9.31 2.22
CA ASP A 63 -5.92 10.29 2.50
C ASP A 63 -5.22 10.05 3.84
N SER A 64 -5.86 9.28 4.73
CA SER A 64 -5.30 8.84 6.00
C SER A 64 -5.85 7.47 6.37
N VAL A 65 -5.21 6.82 7.34
CA VAL A 65 -5.74 5.61 7.94
C VAL A 65 -7.00 5.95 8.76
N PRO A 66 -8.07 5.13 8.72
CA PRO A 66 -9.29 5.36 9.51
C PRO A 66 -9.02 5.54 11.01
N SER A 67 -9.97 6.11 11.74
CA SER A 67 -9.90 6.13 13.20
C SER A 67 -10.41 4.82 13.82
N ARG A 68 -10.02 4.56 15.06
CA ARG A 68 -10.66 3.50 15.85
C ARG A 68 -12.18 3.74 15.90
N GLY A 69 -12.95 2.69 15.60
CA GLY A 69 -14.41 2.74 15.49
C GLY A 69 -14.92 2.94 14.07
N ASP A 70 -14.09 3.37 13.13
CA ASP A 70 -14.48 3.53 11.73
C ASP A 70 -14.65 2.19 11.02
N ARG A 71 -15.37 2.23 9.89
CA ARG A 71 -15.66 1.04 9.09
C ARG A 71 -14.42 0.52 8.39
N CYS A 72 -14.30 -0.81 8.31
CA CYS A 72 -13.23 -1.45 7.54
C CYS A 72 -13.58 -1.59 6.05
N HIS A 73 -14.86 -1.73 5.70
CA HIS A 73 -15.29 -1.97 4.31
C HIS A 73 -16.54 -1.15 3.97
N PHE A 74 -16.74 -0.90 2.68
CA PHE A 74 -17.92 -0.20 2.16
C PHE A 74 -19.22 -0.98 2.42
N ASP A 75 -19.16 -2.31 2.31
CA ASP A 75 -20.30 -3.22 2.29
C ASP A 75 -20.48 -4.04 3.58
N ARG A 76 -19.70 -3.74 4.63
CA ARG A 76 -19.82 -4.37 5.95
C ARG A 76 -19.81 -3.36 7.08
N SER A 77 -20.48 -3.72 8.17
CA SER A 77 -20.49 -2.96 9.42
C SER A 77 -19.28 -3.28 10.33
N TYR A 78 -18.25 -3.95 9.80
CA TYR A 78 -17.01 -4.22 10.54
C TYR A 78 -16.34 -2.91 10.90
N ARG A 79 -15.86 -2.83 12.13
CA ARG A 79 -15.18 -1.64 12.65
C ARG A 79 -13.80 -1.98 13.17
N PHE A 80 -12.85 -1.07 13.00
CA PHE A 80 -11.53 -1.18 13.60
C PHE A 80 -11.64 -0.99 15.12
N ILE A 81 -11.30 -2.02 15.88
CA ILE A 81 -11.12 -1.95 17.34
C ILE A 81 -9.71 -1.43 17.66
N SER A 82 -8.72 -1.83 16.87
CA SER A 82 -7.34 -1.35 16.91
C SER A 82 -6.77 -1.32 15.49
N LEU A 83 -5.86 -0.39 15.24
CA LEU A 83 -5.08 -0.35 14.00
C LEU A 83 -3.66 -0.86 14.15
N GLY A 84 -3.25 -1.29 15.35
CA GLY A 84 -1.89 -1.77 15.59
C GLY A 84 -0.83 -0.78 15.10
N SER A 85 0.19 -1.29 14.40
CA SER A 85 1.31 -0.47 13.91
C SER A 85 0.99 0.43 12.71
N PHE A 86 -0.25 0.41 12.21
CA PHE A 86 -0.70 1.29 11.13
C PHE A 86 -1.23 2.63 11.64
N ALA A 87 -1.49 2.75 12.94
CA ALA A 87 -1.96 4.00 13.55
C ALA A 87 -0.87 5.09 13.49
N ASP A 88 -1.31 6.35 13.47
CA ASP A 88 -0.50 7.54 13.73
C ASP A 88 0.73 7.77 12.83
N LYS A 89 0.76 7.14 11.65
CA LYS A 89 1.77 7.37 10.61
C LYS A 89 1.21 8.32 9.55
N PRO A 90 1.70 9.57 9.44
CA PRO A 90 1.21 10.53 8.45
C PRO A 90 1.37 10.07 6.99
N SER A 91 2.35 9.22 6.70
CA SER A 91 2.61 8.64 5.39
C SER A 91 1.76 7.38 5.09
N MET A 92 1.05 6.84 6.09
CA MET A 92 0.27 5.63 5.93
C MET A 92 -1.09 5.96 5.32
N ARG A 93 -1.48 5.18 4.32
CA ARG A 93 -2.77 5.26 3.63
C ARG A 93 -3.48 3.93 3.76
N TYR A 94 -4.81 3.97 3.72
CA TYR A 94 -5.65 2.77 3.73
C TYR A 94 -6.38 2.62 2.41
N VAL A 95 -6.37 1.42 1.84
CA VAL A 95 -7.24 1.08 0.71
C VAL A 95 -8.53 0.51 1.28
N MET A 96 -9.59 1.32 1.26
CA MET A 96 -10.92 0.87 1.63
C MET A 96 -11.52 0.08 0.48
N THR A 97 -12.03 -1.11 0.79
CA THR A 97 -12.50 -2.08 -0.22
C THR A 97 -13.86 -2.63 0.15
N SER A 98 -14.47 -3.38 -0.77
CA SER A 98 -15.65 -4.19 -0.50
C SER A 98 -15.22 -5.56 0.04
N ASN A 99 -15.77 -5.99 1.17
CA ASN A 99 -15.49 -7.33 1.71
C ASN A 99 -16.09 -8.44 0.84
N ASP A 100 -17.07 -8.14 -0.01
CA ASP A 100 -17.63 -9.09 -0.98
C ASP A 100 -16.69 -9.42 -2.15
N ASP A 101 -15.52 -8.77 -2.24
CA ASP A 101 -14.43 -9.23 -3.09
C ASP A 101 -13.81 -10.55 -2.58
N LYS A 102 -14.17 -11.01 -1.38
CA LYS A 102 -13.67 -12.25 -0.75
C LYS A 102 -13.83 -13.53 -1.58
N GLY A 103 -14.76 -13.52 -2.54
CA GLY A 103 -15.01 -14.63 -3.47
C GLY A 103 -14.11 -14.64 -4.70
N THR A 104 -13.21 -13.66 -4.84
CA THR A 104 -12.25 -13.64 -5.96
C THR A 104 -11.27 -14.80 -5.81
N PRO A 105 -11.08 -15.62 -6.86
CA PRO A 105 -10.13 -16.73 -6.86
C PRO A 105 -8.72 -16.30 -6.46
N SER A 106 -8.01 -17.16 -5.73
CA SER A 106 -6.67 -16.85 -5.21
C SER A 106 -5.60 -16.71 -6.30
N ASP A 107 -5.87 -17.20 -7.51
CA ASP A 107 -5.02 -17.07 -8.68
C ASP A 107 -5.39 -15.90 -9.61
N GLU A 108 -6.49 -15.19 -9.33
CA GLU A 108 -6.93 -14.01 -10.06
C GLU A 108 -6.58 -12.71 -9.33
N ALA A 109 -6.42 -11.63 -10.10
CA ALA A 109 -6.23 -10.30 -9.55
C ALA A 109 -7.58 -9.72 -9.08
N MET A 110 -7.63 -9.28 -7.83
CA MET A 110 -8.82 -8.73 -7.18
C MET A 110 -8.80 -7.20 -7.24
N TRP A 111 -7.68 -6.61 -6.85
CA TRP A 111 -7.43 -5.17 -6.94
C TRP A 111 -6.09 -4.91 -7.63
N ARG A 112 -5.93 -3.71 -8.18
CA ARG A 112 -4.70 -3.26 -8.81
C ARG A 112 -4.28 -1.93 -8.22
N LEU A 113 -3.00 -1.82 -7.89
CA LEU A 113 -2.34 -0.58 -7.55
C LEU A 113 -1.51 -0.11 -8.75
N ASN A 114 -1.62 1.15 -9.11
CA ASN A 114 -0.66 1.82 -10.00
C ASN A 114 0.22 2.72 -9.15
N VAL A 115 1.47 2.31 -8.98
CA VAL A 115 2.47 2.93 -8.12
C VAL A 115 3.38 3.81 -8.98
N ARG A 116 3.51 5.08 -8.62
CA ARG A 116 4.32 6.06 -9.37
C ARG A 116 5.62 6.45 -8.67
N MET A 117 5.81 5.96 -7.45
CA MET A 117 6.95 6.26 -6.61
C MET A 117 7.14 5.15 -5.58
N PRO A 118 8.34 5.02 -4.98
CA PRO A 118 8.62 3.95 -4.04
C PRO A 118 7.67 3.96 -2.84
N VAL A 119 7.01 2.83 -2.60
CA VAL A 119 6.11 2.61 -1.46
C VAL A 119 6.37 1.25 -0.82
N ILE A 120 5.90 1.07 0.41
CA ILE A 120 5.71 -0.26 1.00
C ILE A 120 4.22 -0.56 1.09
N VAL A 121 3.79 -1.63 0.45
CA VAL A 121 2.42 -2.14 0.55
C VAL A 121 2.38 -3.19 1.64
N TYR A 122 1.42 -3.08 2.56
CA TYR A 122 1.17 -4.03 3.63
C TYR A 122 -0.18 -4.71 3.45
N LEU A 123 -0.21 -6.02 3.64
CA LEU A 123 -1.42 -6.82 3.69
C LEU A 123 -1.63 -7.33 5.10
N ASN A 124 -2.75 -6.98 5.73
CA ASN A 124 -3.11 -7.51 7.04
C ASN A 124 -4.26 -8.51 6.89
N PHE A 125 -3.93 -9.79 7.08
CA PHE A 125 -4.88 -10.90 6.97
C PHE A 125 -5.73 -11.06 8.21
N ARG A 126 -6.89 -11.72 8.06
CA ARG A 126 -7.83 -11.93 9.16
C ARG A 126 -7.33 -12.91 10.21
N SER A 127 -6.59 -13.94 9.78
CA SER A 127 -6.09 -15.01 10.63
C SER A 127 -4.98 -15.82 9.93
N GLU A 128 -4.31 -16.71 10.66
CA GLU A 128 -3.44 -17.72 10.04
C GLU A 128 -4.19 -18.65 9.08
N MET A 129 -5.47 -18.92 9.34
CA MET A 129 -6.28 -19.75 8.46
C MET A 129 -6.48 -19.06 7.11
N HIS A 130 -6.73 -17.74 7.11
CA HIS A 130 -6.81 -16.95 5.87
C HIS A 130 -5.52 -17.07 5.05
N VAL A 131 -4.36 -17.00 5.69
CA VAL A 131 -3.06 -17.17 5.01
C VAL A 131 -2.91 -18.53 4.33
N ARG A 132 -3.50 -19.61 4.86
CA ARG A 132 -3.41 -20.93 4.24
C ARG A 132 -4.06 -20.98 2.85
N TYR A 133 -5.14 -20.22 2.62
CA TYR A 133 -5.80 -20.12 1.32
C TYR A 133 -4.96 -19.36 0.28
N VAL A 134 -4.23 -18.34 0.72
CA VAL A 134 -3.49 -17.42 -0.16
C VAL A 134 -1.98 -17.73 -0.27
N ARG A 135 -1.50 -18.74 0.48
CA ARG A 135 -0.07 -19.03 0.64
C ARG A 135 0.68 -19.12 -0.69
N LYS A 136 0.07 -19.75 -1.70
CA LYS A 136 0.70 -19.96 -3.01
C LYS A 136 1.13 -18.64 -3.62
N TRP A 137 0.25 -17.64 -3.68
CA TRP A 137 0.60 -16.37 -4.31
C TRP A 137 1.41 -15.44 -3.41
N LEU A 138 1.32 -15.57 -2.08
CA LEU A 138 2.25 -14.89 -1.18
C LEU A 138 3.70 -15.34 -1.44
N GLN A 139 3.90 -16.65 -1.60
CA GLN A 139 5.23 -17.23 -1.85
C GLN A 139 5.79 -16.88 -3.23
N THR A 140 4.97 -16.91 -4.27
CA THR A 140 5.43 -16.57 -5.64
C THR A 140 5.44 -15.07 -5.92
N GLY A 141 4.83 -14.25 -5.05
CA GLY A 141 4.65 -12.82 -5.25
C GLY A 141 5.62 -11.95 -4.47
N ASP A 142 6.71 -12.51 -3.94
CA ASP A 142 7.73 -11.81 -3.13
C ASP A 142 7.16 -11.06 -1.92
N TRP A 143 6.10 -11.60 -1.30
CA TRP A 143 5.54 -11.03 -0.08
C TRP A 143 6.32 -11.53 1.14
N THR A 144 6.83 -10.59 1.94
CA THR A 144 7.56 -10.93 3.18
C THR A 144 6.62 -10.82 4.38
N ARG A 145 6.60 -11.84 5.23
CA ARG A 145 5.86 -11.78 6.49
C ARG A 145 6.57 -10.86 7.47
N SER A 146 5.86 -9.87 8.02
CA SER A 146 6.40 -8.99 9.06
C SER A 146 6.36 -9.67 10.42
N THR A 147 7.44 -9.51 11.18
CA THR A 147 7.53 -9.90 12.61
C THR A 147 7.47 -8.69 13.55
N GLN A 148 7.45 -7.47 12.99
CA GLN A 148 7.52 -6.21 13.74
C GLN A 148 6.20 -5.44 13.72
N MET A 149 5.35 -5.67 12.70
CA MET A 149 4.07 -4.99 12.57
C MET A 149 3.00 -5.67 13.42
N GLU A 150 2.42 -4.93 14.36
CA GLU A 150 1.21 -5.30 15.08
C GLU A 150 -0.01 -5.20 14.14
N SER A 151 -0.81 -6.26 14.12
CA SER A 151 -2.03 -6.36 13.32
C SER A 151 -3.10 -5.35 13.76
N THR A 152 -3.98 -5.00 12.83
CA THR A 152 -5.30 -4.47 13.20
C THR A 152 -6.12 -5.51 13.96
N VAL A 153 -7.09 -5.03 14.72
CA VAL A 153 -8.14 -5.83 15.36
C VAL A 153 -9.47 -5.24 14.93
N THR A 154 -10.40 -6.08 14.49
CA THR A 154 -11.73 -5.60 14.06
C THR A 154 -12.85 -6.24 14.84
N SER A 155 -14.08 -5.74 14.71
CA SER A 155 -15.25 -6.34 15.37
C SER A 155 -15.70 -7.67 14.77
N GLY A 156 -15.42 -7.91 13.48
CA GLY A 156 -15.71 -9.15 12.74
C GLY A 156 -17.11 -9.77 12.92
N ILE A 157 -18.11 -8.93 13.18
CA ILE A 157 -19.50 -9.35 13.42
C ILE A 157 -20.04 -10.16 12.23
N PRO A 158 -20.75 -11.29 12.43
CA PRO A 158 -21.16 -11.88 13.71
C PRO A 158 -20.12 -12.84 14.31
N ASN A 159 -19.06 -13.19 13.59
CA ASN A 159 -18.12 -14.24 13.96
C ASN A 159 -17.10 -13.80 15.03
N GLY A 160 -17.11 -12.52 15.40
CA GLY A 160 -16.29 -11.95 16.45
C GLY A 160 -14.98 -11.36 15.94
N PRO A 161 -14.18 -10.76 16.85
CA PRO A 161 -12.97 -10.08 16.46
C PRO A 161 -11.95 -10.99 15.79
N TYR A 162 -11.27 -10.44 14.78
CA TYR A 162 -10.16 -11.11 14.12
C TYR A 162 -8.94 -10.20 14.03
N SER A 163 -7.79 -10.84 14.07
CA SER A 163 -6.45 -10.27 14.03
C SER A 163 -5.52 -11.34 13.46
N GLY A 164 -4.71 -10.98 12.48
CA GLY A 164 -3.92 -11.94 11.73
C GLY A 164 -2.61 -11.35 11.24
N PRO A 165 -1.78 -12.16 10.57
CA PRO A 165 -0.44 -11.75 10.22
C PRO A 165 -0.43 -10.60 9.19
N VAL A 166 0.64 -9.81 9.26
CA VAL A 166 0.95 -8.75 8.30
C VAL A 166 2.03 -9.23 7.35
N PHE A 167 1.83 -9.01 6.06
CA PHE A 167 2.84 -9.19 5.01
C PHE A 167 3.13 -7.84 4.37
N PHE A 168 4.30 -7.69 3.77
CA PHE A 168 4.66 -6.46 3.07
C PHE A 168 5.47 -6.74 1.81
N LYS A 169 5.44 -5.76 0.90
CA LYS A 169 6.23 -5.74 -0.32
C LYS A 169 6.61 -4.30 -0.66
N ALA A 170 7.90 -4.08 -0.91
CA ALA A 170 8.39 -2.82 -1.46
C ALA A 170 8.13 -2.78 -2.97
N VAL A 171 7.63 -1.65 -3.48
CA VAL A 171 7.31 -1.44 -4.89
C VAL A 171 7.88 -0.10 -5.31
N SER A 172 8.79 -0.10 -6.29
CA SER A 172 9.44 1.14 -6.76
C SER A 172 8.52 1.97 -7.66
N ASP A 173 7.86 1.32 -8.62
CA ASP A 173 6.95 1.90 -9.59
C ASP A 173 6.22 0.77 -10.37
N GLY A 174 5.19 1.13 -11.12
CA GLY A 174 4.45 0.23 -11.99
C GLY A 174 3.17 -0.34 -11.39
N LEU A 175 2.69 -1.44 -11.98
CA LEU A 175 1.45 -2.09 -11.57
C LEU A 175 1.71 -3.20 -10.54
N LEU A 176 0.93 -3.21 -9.46
CA LEU A 176 0.89 -4.32 -8.50
C LEU A 176 -0.52 -4.89 -8.44
N ASP A 177 -0.67 -6.14 -8.89
CA ASP A 177 -1.91 -6.89 -8.73
C ASP A 177 -1.98 -7.53 -7.34
N LEU A 178 -3.05 -7.22 -6.61
CA LEU A 178 -3.41 -7.79 -5.33
C LEU A 178 -4.40 -8.93 -5.56
N ARG A 179 -3.98 -10.17 -5.30
CA ARG A 179 -4.75 -11.36 -5.68
C ARG A 179 -5.88 -11.71 -4.70
N GLY A 180 -6.84 -12.50 -5.19
CA GLY A 180 -8.00 -12.92 -4.43
C GLY A 180 -7.68 -13.70 -3.15
N SER A 181 -8.67 -13.72 -2.25
CA SER A 181 -8.59 -14.45 -0.98
C SER A 181 -9.14 -15.87 -1.07
N ASP A 182 -10.19 -16.07 -1.88
CA ASP A 182 -10.95 -17.31 -2.05
C ASP A 182 -11.22 -18.09 -0.75
N CYS A 183 -11.50 -17.38 0.34
CA CYS A 183 -11.64 -17.98 1.67
C CYS A 183 -13.07 -17.91 2.21
N GLY A 184 -13.98 -17.19 1.53
CA GLY A 184 -15.39 -17.03 1.92
C GLY A 184 -15.66 -16.20 3.19
N GLU A 185 -14.64 -16.00 4.03
CA GLU A 185 -14.75 -15.32 5.33
C GLU A 185 -14.59 -13.80 5.24
N GLY A 186 -13.79 -13.31 4.29
CA GLY A 186 -13.58 -11.89 4.05
C GLY A 186 -12.29 -11.60 3.29
N THR A 187 -12.08 -10.34 2.98
CA THR A 187 -10.84 -9.90 2.35
C THR A 187 -9.78 -9.51 3.39
N TYR A 188 -8.53 -9.42 2.94
CA TYR A 188 -7.45 -8.82 3.74
C TYR A 188 -7.49 -7.30 3.62
N PHE A 189 -6.89 -6.62 4.58
CA PHE A 189 -6.72 -5.17 4.55
C PHE A 189 -5.44 -4.78 3.83
N VAL A 190 -5.46 -3.63 3.17
CA VAL A 190 -4.30 -3.09 2.45
C VAL A 190 -3.97 -1.71 3.01
N PHE A 191 -2.73 -1.57 3.46
CA PHE A 191 -2.15 -0.31 3.88
C PHE A 191 -0.95 0.00 2.99
N ILE A 192 -0.68 1.29 2.77
CA ILE A 192 0.42 1.74 1.92
C ILE A 192 1.18 2.83 2.67
N ASP A 193 2.46 2.61 2.90
CA ASP A 193 3.37 3.67 3.36
C ASP A 193 3.97 4.37 2.15
N THR A 194 3.63 5.64 1.97
CA THR A 194 4.07 6.46 0.83
C THR A 194 5.41 7.15 1.03
N GLU A 195 5.96 7.11 2.25
CA GLU A 195 7.26 7.67 2.58
C GLU A 195 8.08 6.64 3.38
N PRO A 196 8.32 5.43 2.82
CA PRO A 196 9.03 4.39 3.54
C PRO A 196 10.50 4.78 3.74
N ASP A 197 11.01 4.55 4.95
CA ASP A 197 12.45 4.53 5.19
C ASP A 197 13.04 3.26 4.55
N LEU A 198 13.67 3.42 3.39
CA LEU A 198 14.28 2.33 2.60
C LEU A 198 15.79 2.21 2.86
N SER A 199 16.27 2.65 4.03
CA SER A 199 17.69 2.58 4.41
C SER A 199 18.28 1.17 4.45
#